data_AF-A0A7X6M9M5-F1
#
_entry.id   AF-A0A7X6M9M5-F1
#
_cell.length_a   1.000
_cell.length_b   1.000
_cell.length_c   1.000
_cell.angle_alpha   90.00
_cell.angle_beta   90.00
_cell.angle_gamma   90.00
#
_symmetry.space_group_name_H-M   'P 1'
#
loop_
_entity.id
_entity.type
_entity.pdbx_description
1 polymer ?
#
loop_
_entity_poly.entity_id
_entity_poly.type
_entity_poly.pdbx_seq_one_letter_code
_entity_poly.pdbx_strand_id
1 'polypeptide(L)' 'MSAPKNPPHLAVVRGGPTAEELAALAAVLSARARAARAAEEPEPEHPSGWRDRSRLVRGAPPRPGPGAWRLSTR' A
#
# COMPACT_ATOMS: atom_id res chain seq x y z
N MET A 1 0.14 -27.98 -14.96
CA MET A 1 -0.87 -26.96 -15.28
C MET A 1 -0.21 -25.59 -15.19
N SER A 2 0.05 -24.94 -16.32
CA SER A 2 0.62 -23.58 -16.32
C SER A 2 -0.40 -22.59 -15.76
N ALA A 3 0.02 -21.76 -14.81
CA ALA A 3 -0.81 -20.68 -14.28
C ALA A 3 -1.08 -19.64 -15.38
N PRO A 4 -2.27 -19.00 -15.39
CA PRO A 4 -2.58 -17.97 -16.37
C PRO A 4 -1.61 -16.80 -16.26
N LYS A 5 -1.12 -16.33 -17.41
CA LYS A 5 -0.18 -15.20 -17.54
C LYS A 5 -0.73 -13.88 -16.99
N ASN A 6 -2.04 -13.82 -16.70
CA ASN A 6 -2.69 -12.73 -15.97
C ASN A 6 -3.83 -13.29 -15.10
N PRO A 7 -3.63 -13.41 -13.77
CA PRO A 7 -4.72 -13.81 -12.90
C PRO A 7 -5.79 -12.72 -12.85
N PRO A 8 -7.08 -13.09 -12.74
CA PRO A 8 -8.15 -12.12 -12.64
C PRO A 8 -8.00 -11.29 -11.36
N HIS A 9 -8.29 -9.98 -11.45
CA HIS A 9 -8.24 -9.08 -10.29
C HIS A 9 -9.34 -9.37 -9.26
N LEU A 10 -10.44 -10.01 -9.68
CA LEU A 10 -11.58 -10.38 -8.84
C LEU A 10 -12.12 -11.74 -9.30
N ALA A 11 -12.59 -12.55 -8.36
CA ALA A 11 -13.25 -13.82 -8.63
C ALA A 11 -14.53 -13.94 -7.81
N VAL A 12 -15.63 -14.36 -8.46
CA VAL A 12 -16.87 -14.69 -7.77
C VAL A 12 -16.75 -16.12 -7.25
N VAL A 13 -16.64 -16.27 -5.92
CA VAL A 13 -16.45 -17.58 -5.28
C VAL A 13 -17.80 -18.27 -5.02
N ARG A 14 -18.89 -17.50 -4.89
CA ARG A 14 -20.24 -18.00 -4.63
C ARG A 14 -21.29 -17.02 -5.16
N GLY A 15 -22.43 -17.54 -5.61
CA GLY A 15 -23.55 -16.75 -6.14
C GLY A 15 -23.43 -16.52 -7.65
N GLY A 16 -24.48 -15.91 -8.24
CA GLY A 16 -24.53 -15.55 -9.66
C GLY A 16 -24.96 -14.09 -9.80
N PRO A 17 -24.05 -13.12 -9.56
CA PRO A 17 -24.39 -11.71 -9.66
C PRO A 17 -24.79 -11.35 -11.09
N THR A 18 -25.69 -10.37 -11.22
CA THR A 18 -26.06 -9.87 -12.55
C THR A 18 -24.93 -9.07 -13.17
N ALA A 19 -25.02 -8.82 -14.48
CA ALA A 19 -24.04 -8.00 -15.18
C ALA A 19 -23.99 -6.57 -14.61
N GLU A 20 -25.15 -6.04 -14.21
CA GLU A 20 -25.30 -4.71 -13.61
C GLU A 20 -24.59 -4.63 -12.26
N GLU A 21 -24.71 -5.65 -11.42
CA GLU A 21 -24.04 -5.70 -10.11
C GLU A 21 -22.51 -5.76 -10.25
N LEU A 22 -22.01 -6.57 -11.20
CA LEU A 22 -20.58 -6.63 -11.52
C LEU A 22 -20.07 -5.30 -12.07
N ALA A 23 -20.85 -4.64 -12.94
CA ALA A 23 -20.51 -3.33 -13.48
C ALA A 23 -20.47 -2.25 -12.38
N ALA A 24 -21.45 -2.25 -11.47
CA ALA A 24 -21.49 -1.34 -10.33
C ALA A 24 -20.28 -1.54 -9.41
N LEU A 25 -19.92 -2.78 -9.10
CA LEU A 25 -18.73 -3.09 -8.29
C LEU A 25 -17.45 -2.60 -8.97
N ALA A 26 -17.27 -2.89 -10.26
CA ALA A 26 -16.10 -2.45 -11.02
C ALA A 26 -15.99 -0.92 -11.07
N ALA A 27 -17.12 -0.22 -11.23
CA ALA A 27 -17.17 1.24 -11.22
C ALA A 27 -16.72 1.82 -9.86
N VAL A 28 -17.23 1.29 -8.75
CA VAL A 28 -16.86 1.72 -7.39
C VAL A 28 -15.38 1.49 -7.11
N LEU A 29 -14.86 0.29 -7.43
CA LEU A 29 -13.45 -0.02 -7.22
C LEU A 29 -12.53 0.87 -8.06
N SER A 30 -12.91 1.13 -9.31
CA SER A 30 -12.17 2.03 -10.20
C SER A 30 -12.20 3.47 -9.70
N ALA A 31 -13.34 3.94 -9.19
CA ALA A 31 -13.45 5.28 -8.59
C ALA A 31 -12.57 5.42 -7.34
N ARG A 32 -12.58 4.42 -6.45
CA ARG A 32 -11.70 4.40 -5.27
C ARG A 32 -10.22 4.35 -5.64
N ALA A 33 -9.84 3.57 -6.65
CA ALA A 33 -8.46 3.49 -7.11
C ALA A 33 -7.98 4.84 -7.67
N ARG A 34 -8.83 5.56 -8.42
CA ARG A 34 -8.53 6.93 -8.89
C ARG A 34 -8.40 7.91 -7.74
N ALA A 35 -9.31 7.86 -6.77
CA ALA A 35 -9.24 8.72 -5.59
C ALA A 35 -7.97 8.47 -4.77
N ALA A 36 -7.55 7.21 -4.59
CA ALA A 36 -6.31 6.87 -3.90
C ALA A 36 -5.07 7.43 -4.62
N ARG A 37 -5.02 7.33 -5.96
CA ARG A 37 -3.93 7.94 -6.76
C ARG A 37 -3.93 9.46 -6.71
N ALA A 38 -5.11 10.08 -6.66
CA ALA A 38 -5.23 11.53 -6.55
C ALA A 38 -4.84 12.05 -5.15
N ALA A 39 -5.04 11.23 -4.12
CA ALA A 39 -4.65 11.52 -2.74
C ALA A 39 -3.18 11.20 -2.43
N GLU A 40 -2.42 10.70 -3.41
CA GLU A 40 -0.99 10.42 -3.25
C GLU A 40 -0.24 11.76 -3.26
N GLU A 41 -0.15 12.39 -2.09
CA GLU A 41 0.80 13.48 -1.85
C GLU A 41 2.22 12.90 -1.96
N PRO A 42 3.20 13.68 -2.49
CA PRO A 42 4.58 13.25 -2.48
C PRO A 42 4.96 12.93 -1.04
N GLU A 43 5.39 11.69 -0.78
CA GLU A 43 5.91 11.36 0.55
C GLU A 43 7.01 12.37 0.86
N PRO A 44 6.97 13.03 2.04
CA PRO A 44 8.04 13.91 2.42
C PRO A 44 9.34 13.12 2.34
N GLU A 45 10.35 13.66 1.65
CA GLU A 45 11.65 13.01 1.56
C GLU A 45 12.19 12.81 2.99
N HIS A 46 12.06 11.58 3.48
CA HIS A 46 12.59 11.24 4.79
C HIS A 46 14.12 11.23 4.67
N PRO A 47 14.85 12.01 5.50
CA PRO A 47 16.29 11.97 5.47
C PRO A 47 16.74 10.54 5.70
N SER A 48 17.67 10.06 4.87
CA SER A 48 18.19 8.70 4.93
C SER A 48 18.57 8.35 6.38
N GLY A 49 18.20 7.18 6.88
CA GLY A 49 18.58 6.74 8.23
C GLY A 49 20.10 6.69 8.46
N TRP A 50 20.91 6.73 7.39
CA TRP A 50 22.36 6.91 7.44
C TRP A 50 22.81 8.29 7.97
N ARG A 51 22.02 9.34 7.73
CA ARG A 51 22.28 10.71 8.22
C ARG A 51 21.69 10.98 9.60
N ASP A 52 21.00 10.01 10.20
CA ASP A 52 20.39 10.17 11.52
C ASP A 52 21.45 10.11 12.63
N ARG A 53 21.78 11.28 13.20
CA ARG A 53 22.74 11.41 14.30
C ARG A 53 22.22 10.87 15.64
N SER A 54 20.93 10.59 15.78
CA SER A 54 20.40 10.00 17.01
C SER A 54 21.07 8.67 17.35
N ARG A 55 21.54 7.93 16.32
CA ARG A 55 22.33 6.70 16.44
C ARG A 55 23.70 6.88 17.08
N LEU A 56 24.26 8.08 17.06
CA LEU A 56 25.55 8.39 17.70
C LEU A 56 25.39 8.66 19.21
N VAL A 57 24.16 8.82 19.70
CA VAL A 57 23.86 9.08 21.10
C VAL A 57 23.51 7.77 21.80
N ARG A 58 24.38 7.32 22.71
CA ARG A 58 24.11 6.13 23.55
C ARG A 58 22.86 6.37 24.41
N GLY A 59 21.92 5.43 24.36
CA GLY A 59 20.71 5.47 25.18
C GLY A 59 19.58 6.35 24.64
N ALA A 60 19.71 6.91 23.43
CA ALA A 60 18.59 7.60 22.79
C ALA A 60 17.48 6.59 22.41
N PRO A 61 16.23 6.80 22.86
CA PRO A 61 15.12 5.95 22.45
C PRO A 61 14.79 6.16 20.97
N PRO A 62 14.34 5.12 20.24
CA PRO A 62 13.89 5.27 18.86
C PRO A 62 12.71 6.26 18.82
N ARG A 63 12.76 7.20 17.88
CA ARG A 63 11.68 8.17 17.69
C ARG A 63 10.49 7.47 17.01
N PRO A 64 9.28 7.51 17.59
CA PRO A 64 8.09 7.01 16.92
C PRO A 64 7.78 7.89 15.71
N GLY A 65 7.49 7.26 14.56
CA GLY A 65 7.17 7.97 13.34
C GLY A 65 7.10 7.08 12.10
N PRO A 66 6.66 7.62 10.95
CA PRO A 66 6.63 6.89 9.68
C PRO A 66 7.99 6.28 9.37
N GLY A 67 8.01 5.00 9.00
CA GLY A 67 9.25 4.28 8.68
C GLY A 67 10.12 3.85 9.88
N ALA A 68 9.75 4.17 11.13
CA ALA A 68 10.55 3.82 12.32
C ALA A 68 10.79 2.29 12.44
N TRP A 69 9.80 1.48 12.07
CA TRP A 69 9.90 0.02 12.09
C TRP A 69 10.84 -0.54 11.02
N ARG A 70 11.01 0.16 9.88
CA ARG A 70 11.88 -0.26 8.78
C ARG A 70 13.36 -0.30 9.18
N LEU A 71 13.73 0.40 10.24
CA LEU A 71 15.07 0.44 10.80
C LEU A 71 15.37 -0.73 11.76
N SER A 72 14.36 -1.52 12.15
CA SER A 72 14.51 -2.67 13.05
C SER A 72 14.96 -3.96 12.36
N THR A 73 14.86 -4.04 11.03
CA THR A 73 15.11 -5.25 10.25
C THR A 73 16.44 -5.22 9.48
N ARG A 74 17.33 -4.25 9.78
CA ARG A 74 18.68 -4.17 9.21
C ARG A 74 19.74 -4.41 10.26
#